data_AF-J2L0N9-F1
#
_entry.id   AF-J2L0N9-F1
#
_cell.length_a   1.000
_cell.length_b   1.000
_cell.length_c   1.000
_cell.angle_alpha   90.00
_cell.angle_beta   90.00
_cell.angle_gamma   90.00
#
_symmetry.space_group_name_H-M   'P 1'
#
loop_
_entity.id
_entity.type
_entity.pdbx_description
1 polymer ?
#
loop_
_entity_poly.entity_id
_entity_poly.type
_entity_poly.pdbx_seq_one_letter_code
_entity_poly.pdbx_strand_id
1 'polypeptide(L)' 'MVGQEIGGAIEYDELSVVDRILTEFVNAVAAEDGYSDISIRLRHVILEKRDFNESSLERALFDVEQQ' A
#
# COMPACT_ATOMS: atom_id res chain seq x y z
N MET A 1 -25.55 -18.71 -17.33
CA MET A 1 -25.30 -18.22 -15.96
C MET A 1 -23.80 -18.28 -15.78
N VAL A 2 -23.09 -17.15 -15.99
CA VAL A 2 -22.54 -16.26 -14.94
C VAL A 2 -21.62 -17.06 -13.99
N GLY A 3 -20.36 -16.73 -13.76
CA GLY A 3 -19.71 -15.44 -13.96
C GLY A 3 -18.19 -15.49 -13.93
N GLN A 4 -17.67 -14.36 -14.40
CA GLN A 4 -16.31 -13.87 -14.40
C GLN A 4 -15.69 -13.96 -13.00
N GLU A 5 -14.59 -14.70 -12.86
CA GLU A 5 -13.75 -14.62 -11.67
C GLU A 5 -12.99 -13.29 -11.74
N ILE A 6 -13.47 -12.39 -10.89
CA ILE A 6 -13.01 -11.02 -10.70
C ILE A 6 -11.54 -11.08 -10.28
N GLY A 7 -10.70 -10.26 -10.92
CA GLY A 7 -9.30 -10.07 -10.53
C GLY A 7 -9.18 -9.85 -9.03
N GLY A 8 -8.16 -10.50 -8.44
CA GLY A 8 -7.91 -10.60 -7.01
C GLY A 8 -8.30 -9.36 -6.23
N ALA A 9 -9.49 -9.41 -5.63
CA ALA A 9 -9.83 -8.56 -4.52
C ALA A 9 -8.93 -9.03 -3.37
N ILE A 10 -7.85 -8.30 -3.13
CA ILE A 10 -7.10 -8.44 -1.89
C ILE A 10 -8.13 -8.19 -0.78
N GLU A 11 -8.39 -9.19 0.05
CA GLU A 11 -9.33 -9.10 1.15
C GLU A 11 -8.84 -7.99 2.09
N TYR A 12 -9.47 -6.82 2.01
CA TYR A 12 -9.12 -5.62 2.76
C TYR A 12 -9.27 -5.78 4.29
N ASP A 13 -9.82 -6.90 4.75
CA ASP A 13 -10.07 -7.21 6.15
C ASP A 13 -8.84 -7.83 6.85
N GLU A 14 -7.86 -8.33 6.09
CA GLU A 14 -6.61 -8.92 6.64
C GLU A 14 -5.37 -8.03 6.49
N LEU A 15 -5.47 -6.88 5.80
CA LEU A 15 -4.35 -5.97 5.65
C LEU A 15 -4.09 -5.20 6.94
N SER A 16 -2.83 -5.17 7.40
CA SER A 16 -2.44 -4.36 8.55
C SER A 16 -2.71 -2.88 8.28
N VAL A 17 -2.92 -2.09 9.33
CA VAL A 17 -3.21 -0.64 9.20
C VAL A 17 -2.14 0.04 8.34
N VAL A 18 -0.89 -0.40 8.48
CA VAL A 18 0.25 0.06 7.69
C VAL A 18 0.05 -0.24 6.20
N ASP A 19 -0.30 -1.47 5.83
CA ASP A 19 -0.52 -1.83 4.43
C ASP A 19 -1.68 -1.06 3.80
N ARG A 20 -2.73 -0.76 4.58
CA ARG A 20 -3.85 0.08 4.13
C ARG A 20 -3.38 1.51 3.84
N ILE A 21 -2.58 2.11 4.73
CA ILE A 21 -2.03 3.46 4.54
C ILE A 21 -1.12 3.50 3.30
N LEU A 22 -0.22 2.52 3.14
CA LEU A 22 0.71 2.48 2.01
C LEU A 22 -0.03 2.27 0.68
N THR A 23 -1.06 1.42 0.68
CA THR A 23 -1.90 1.19 -0.50
C THR A 23 -2.63 2.47 -0.90
N GLU A 24 -3.23 3.18 0.05
CA GLU A 24 -3.91 4.45 -0.23
C GLU A 24 -2.94 5.54 -0.69
N PHE A 25 -1.73 5.59 -0.14
CA PHE A 25 -0.68 6.50 -0.62
C PHE A 25 -0.31 6.22 -2.07
N VAL A 26 -0.08 4.96 -2.44
CA VAL A 26 0.24 4.58 -3.83
C VAL A 26 -0.93 4.91 -4.76
N ASN A 27 -2.17 4.69 -4.33
CA ASN A 27 -3.37 5.02 -5.11
C ASN A 27 -3.52 6.53 -5.31
N ALA A 28 -3.26 7.34 -4.28
CA ALA A 28 -3.29 8.80 -4.39
C ALA A 28 -2.25 9.31 -5.39
N VAL A 29 -1.02 8.78 -5.36
CA VAL A 29 0.01 9.12 -6.35
C VAL A 29 -0.37 8.66 -7.75
N ALA A 30 -1.05 7.52 -7.89
CA ALA A 30 -1.52 7.03 -9.19
C ALA A 30 -2.66 7.88 -9.79
N ALA A 31 -3.44 8.55 -8.94
CA ALA A 31 -4.54 9.43 -9.36
C ALA A 31 -4.06 10.81 -9.84
N GLU A 32 -2.83 11.20 -9.51
CA GLU A 32 -2.24 12.47 -9.94
C GLU A 32 -1.69 12.37 -11.37
N ASP A 33 -2.06 13.35 -12.21
CA ASP A 33 -1.64 13.41 -13.61
C ASP A 33 -0.10 13.53 -13.73
N GLY A 34 0.50 12.68 -14.56
CA GLY A 34 1.95 12.65 -14.78
C GLY A 34 2.74 11.82 -13.77
N TYR A 35 2.09 11.18 -12.81
CA TYR A 35 2.76 10.35 -11.79
C TYR A 35 2.51 8.83 -11.93
N SER A 36 1.97 8.37 -13.06
CA SER A 36 1.70 6.94 -13.30
C SER A 36 2.95 6.07 -13.23
N ASP A 37 4.07 6.50 -13.82
CA ASP A 37 5.32 5.74 -13.80
C ASP A 37 5.90 5.65 -12.38
N ILE A 38 5.74 6.70 -11.57
CA ILE A 38 6.25 6.69 -10.20
C ILE A 38 5.34 5.89 -9.27
N SER A 39 4.02 5.90 -9.47
CA SER A 39 3.09 5.08 -8.67
C SER A 39 3.32 3.59 -8.90
N ILE A 40 3.60 3.17 -10.15
CA ILE A 40 3.97 1.77 -10.47
C ILE A 40 5.26 1.37 -9.75
N ARG A 41 6.28 2.24 -9.76
CA ARG A 41 7.55 1.98 -9.05
C ARG A 41 7.35 1.93 -7.54
N LEU A 42 6.55 2.83 -6.99
CA LEU A 42 6.23 2.86 -5.56
C LEU A 42 5.49 1.59 -5.14
N ARG A 43 4.49 1.16 -5.90
CA ARG A 43 3.78 -0.12 -5.66
C ARG A 43 4.77 -1.29 -5.54
N HIS A 44 5.64 -1.43 -6.53
CA HIS A 44 6.59 -2.54 -6.58
C HIS A 44 7.64 -2.47 -5.46
N VAL A 45 8.11 -1.27 -5.07
CA VAL A 45 9.11 -1.11 -4.00
C VAL A 45 8.50 -1.25 -2.61
N ILE A 46 7.32 -0.67 -2.39
CA ILE A 46 6.71 -0.51 -1.06
C ILE A 46 5.83 -1.69 -0.70
N LEU A 47 5.05 -2.23 -1.66
CA LEU A 47 4.10 -3.31 -1.39
C LEU A 47 4.65 -4.69 -1.79
N GLU A 48 5.40 -4.80 -2.88
CA GLU A 48 5.81 -6.11 -3.42
C GLU A 48 7.23 -6.52 -3.01
N LYS A 49 8.18 -5.58 -2.96
CA LYS A 49 9.59 -5.83 -2.55
C LYS A 49 9.88 -5.41 -1.11
N ARG A 50 8.84 -5.34 -0.27
CA ARG A 50 8.92 -4.83 1.10
C ARG A 50 9.97 -5.63 1.90
N ASP A 51 11.19 -5.10 2.00
CA ASP A 51 12.26 -5.61 2.87
C ASP A 51 12.30 -4.82 4.20
N PHE A 52 11.32 -3.93 4.40
CA PHE A 52 11.22 -3.15 5.62
C PHE A 52 10.60 -4.02 6.73
N ASN A 53 11.26 -4.06 7.88
CA ASN A 53 10.68 -4.62 9.08
C ASN A 53 9.40 -3.83 9.45
N GLU A 54 8.27 -4.51 9.57
CA GLU A 54 6.97 -3.91 9.91
C GLU A 54 7.04 -3.05 11.17
N SER A 55 7.79 -3.50 12.19
CA SER A 55 8.00 -2.76 13.43
C SER A 55 8.78 -1.44 13.24
N SER A 56 9.69 -1.39 12.26
CA SER A 56 10.40 -0.16 11.90
C SER A 56 9.49 0.82 11.17
N LEU A 57 8.54 0.30 10.38
CA LEU A 57 7.60 1.13 9.64
C LEU A 57 6.48 1.66 10.53
N GLU A 58 5.95 0.82 11.43
CA GLU A 58 5.04 1.29 12.49
C GLU A 58 5.71 2.38 13.31
N ARG A 59 7.00 2.23 13.66
CA ARG A 59 7.70 3.31 14.35
C ARG A 59 7.79 4.59 13.51
N ALA A 60 8.20 4.50 12.25
CA ALA A 60 8.32 5.67 11.41
C ALA A 60 6.98 6.40 11.18
N LEU A 61 5.87 5.67 11.14
CA LEU A 61 4.53 6.20 10.88
C LEU A 61 3.81 6.68 12.14
N PHE A 62 4.03 6.00 13.28
CA PHE A 62 3.23 6.19 14.50
C PHE A 62 4.03 6.58 15.75
N ASP A 63 5.37 6.41 15.77
CA ASP A 63 6.25 6.78 16.91
C ASP A 63 6.59 8.28 16.92
N VAL A 64 5.77 9.11 16.25
CA VAL A 64 5.98 10.57 16.23
C VAL A 64 5.54 11.21 17.54
N GLU A 65 4.72 10.57 18.38
CA GLU A 65 4.40 11.09 19.72
C GLU A 65 4.07 10.00 20.75
N GLN A 66 5.08 9.59 21.53
CA GLN A 66 4.91 9.36 22.97
C GLN A 66 6.24 9.69 23.70
N GLN A 67 6.42 10.98 24.01
CA GLN A 67 7.29 11.57 25.06
C GLN A 67 8.79 11.77 24.80
#